data_AF-A0A0B1SB93-F1
#
_entry.id   AF-A0A0B1SB93-F1
#
_cell.length_a   1.000
_cell.length_b   1.000
_cell.length_c   1.000
_cell.angle_alpha   90.00
_cell.angle_beta   90.00
_cell.angle_gamma   90.00
#
_symmetry.space_group_name_H-M   'P 1'
#
loop_
_entity.id
_entity.type
_entity.pdbx_description
1 polymer ?
#
loop_
_entity_poly.entity_id
_entity_poly.type
_entity_poly.pdbx_seq_one_letter_code
_entity_poly.pdbx_strand_id
1 'polypeptide(L)'
;MLWKANATSSDHWEQKSAIVCSLVEDREVEATVCLRATQRLAEYEKMLEDLSQRRSNALVHNETEQAERILMAMADCRDTVLRAIHVDLLLGRGE
;
A
#
# COMPACT_ATOMS: atom_id res chain seq x y z
N MET A 1 5.14 -9.91 29.72
CA MET A 1 5.09 -8.45 29.51
C MET A 1 5.18 -8.21 28.02
N LEU A 2 4.05 -7.92 27.38
CA LEU A 2 3.94 -7.68 25.94
C LEU A 2 4.45 -6.28 25.62
N TRP A 3 5.59 -6.20 24.93
CA TRP A 3 6.05 -4.95 24.33
C TRP A 3 5.12 -4.63 23.15
N LYS A 4 4.19 -3.70 23.36
CA LYS A 4 3.46 -3.05 22.26
C LYS A 4 4.45 -2.18 21.50
N ALA A 5 4.90 -2.65 20.34
CA ALA A 5 5.58 -1.79 19.37
C ALA A 5 4.58 -0.73 18.91
N ASN A 6 4.77 0.48 19.43
CA ASN A 6 4.06 1.67 19.00
C ASN A 6 4.70 2.10 17.69
N ALA A 7 4.22 1.56 16.56
CA ALA A 7 4.70 1.91 15.24
C ALA A 7 4.38 3.39 14.99
N THR A 8 5.40 4.22 15.18
CA THR A 8 5.31 5.64 14.89
C THR A 8 5.33 5.83 13.38
N SER A 9 4.64 6.86 12.87
CA SER A 9 4.53 7.17 11.44
C SER A 9 5.89 7.18 10.68
N SER A 10 7.00 7.38 11.40
CA SER A 10 8.39 7.24 10.90
C SER A 10 8.72 5.84 10.37
N ASP A 11 8.29 4.78 11.05
CA ASP A 11 8.58 3.39 10.70
C ASP A 11 7.90 2.98 9.38
N HIS A 12 6.75 3.61 9.10
CA HIS A 12 5.99 3.34 7.88
C HIS A 12 6.72 3.82 6.61
N TRP A 13 7.46 4.93 6.70
CA TRP A 13 8.26 5.48 5.59
C TRP A 13 9.55 4.70 5.35
N GLU A 14 10.21 4.25 6.41
CA GLU A 14 11.39 3.38 6.31
C GLU A 14 11.03 2.03 5.70
N GLN A 15 9.89 1.44 6.10
CA GLN A 15 9.44 0.18 5.53
C GLN A 15 9.00 0.31 4.06
N LYS A 16 8.40 1.44 3.68
CA LYS A 16 8.12 1.76 2.26
C LYS A 16 9.41 1.90 1.45
N SER A 17 10.41 2.61 1.99
CA SER A 17 11.73 2.75 1.34
C SER A 17 12.44 1.42 1.17
N ALA A 18 12.37 0.52 2.16
CA ALA A 18 12.99 -0.79 2.10
C ALA A 18 12.36 -1.69 1.02
N ILE A 19 11.02 -1.68 0.87
CA ILE A 19 10.33 -2.43 -0.19
C ILE A 19 10.73 -1.90 -1.58
N VAL A 20 10.77 -0.58 -1.75
CA VAL A 20 11.22 0.05 -3.00
C VAL A 20 12.68 -0.27 -3.29
N CYS A 21 13.58 -0.22 -2.30
CA CYS A 21 14.99 -0.57 -2.49
C CYS A 21 15.20 -2.04 -2.83
N SER A 22 14.46 -2.97 -2.21
CA SER A 22 14.58 -4.42 -2.47
C SER A 22 14.09 -4.83 -3.86
N LEU A 23 13.22 -4.02 -4.49
CA LEU A 23 12.74 -4.24 -5.86
C LEU A 23 13.71 -3.71 -6.92
N VAL A 24 14.67 -2.88 -6.52
CA VAL A 24 15.62 -2.16 -7.38
C VAL A 24 17.05 -2.62 -7.07
N GLU A 25 17.29 -3.93 -7.05
CA GLU A 25 18.67 -4.42 -7.14
C GLU A 25 19.14 -4.18 -8.60
N ASP A 26 20.13 -3.29 -8.76
CA ASP A 26 20.89 -2.99 -9.99
C ASP A 26 20.15 -2.35 -11.19
N ARG A 27 19.20 -1.42 -10.98
CA ARG A 27 18.63 -0.65 -12.11
C ARG A 27 18.56 0.85 -11.83
N GLU A 28 19.08 1.65 -12.77
CA GLU A 28 18.78 3.08 -12.84
C GLU A 28 17.29 3.24 -13.17
N VAL A 29 16.51 3.60 -12.16
CA VAL A 29 15.09 3.94 -12.30
C VAL A 29 14.97 5.42 -12.59
N GLU A 30 14.21 5.76 -13.63
CA GLU A 30 13.95 7.17 -13.94
C GLU A 30 13.17 7.84 -12.82
N ALA A 31 13.55 9.07 -12.46
CA ALA A 31 12.88 9.85 -11.42
C ALA A 31 11.36 10.03 -11.68
N THR A 32 10.97 10.06 -12.96
CA THR A 32 9.59 10.12 -13.43
C THR A 32 8.78 8.86 -13.05
N VAL A 33 9.39 7.68 -13.13
CA VAL A 33 8.78 6.41 -12.75
C VAL A 33 8.61 6.32 -11.23
N CYS A 34 9.62 6.74 -10.47
CA CYS A 34 9.54 6.84 -9.01
C CYS A 34 8.44 7.82 -8.55
N LEU A 35 8.33 8.97 -9.21
CA LEU A 35 7.28 9.96 -8.93
C LEU A 35 5.88 9.37 -9.17
N ARG A 36 5.69 8.69 -10.31
CA ARG A 36 4.42 8.03 -10.65
C ARG A 36 4.06 6.93 -9.66
N ALA A 37 5.03 6.11 -9.26
CA ALA A 37 4.83 5.10 -8.24
C ALA A 37 4.40 5.71 -6.90
N THR A 38 5.02 6.83 -6.51
CA THR A 38 4.68 7.56 -5.29
C THR A 38 3.27 8.14 -5.32
N GLN A 39 2.86 8.72 -6.45
CA GLN A 39 1.49 9.22 -6.65
C GLN A 39 0.46 8.09 -6.53
N ARG A 40 0.74 6.93 -7.13
CA ARG A 40 -0.11 5.74 -7.03
C ARG A 40 -0.22 5.22 -5.59
N LEU A 41 0.87 5.22 -4.83
CA LEU A 41 0.85 4.88 -3.41
C LEU A 41 0.00 5.86 -2.60
N ALA A 42 0.11 7.16 -2.86
CA ALA A 42 -0.67 8.17 -2.15
C ALA A 42 -2.19 8.07 -2.44
N GLU A 43 -2.57 7.76 -3.68
CA GLU A 43 -3.97 7.49 -4.05
C GLU A 43 -4.50 6.25 -3.33
N TYR A 44 -3.69 5.19 -3.29
CA TYR A 44 -4.02 3.95 -2.61
C TYR A 44 -4.18 4.11 -1.09
N GLU A 45 -3.31 4.90 -0.45
CA GLU A 45 -3.41 5.21 0.98
C GLU A 45 -4.76 5.82 1.32
N LYS A 46 -5.23 6.79 0.53
CA LYS A 46 -6.56 7.38 0.70
C LYS A 46 -7.69 6.36 0.54
N MET A 47 -7.57 5.45 -0.43
CA MET A 47 -8.56 4.38 -0.61
C MET A 47 -8.58 3.40 0.57
N LEU A 48 -7.41 3.07 1.12
CA LEU A 48 -7.32 2.23 2.32
C LEU A 48 -7.92 2.90 3.56
N GLU A 49 -7.72 4.20 3.72
CA GLU A 49 -8.32 4.96 4.80
C GLU A 49 -9.86 4.93 4.72
N ASP A 50 -10.44 5.15 3.54
CA ASP A 50 -11.88 5.03 3.30
C ASP A 50 -12.41 3.62 3.64
N LEU A 51 -11.76 2.59 3.10
CA LEU A 51 -12.14 1.20 3.36
C LEU A 51 -12.01 0.85 4.84
N SER A 52 -10.97 1.32 5.52
CA SER A 52 -10.77 1.13 6.95
C SER A 52 -11.90 1.78 7.77
N GLN A 53 -12.30 3.00 7.40
CA GLN A 53 -13.42 3.68 8.06
C GLN A 53 -14.73 2.93 7.84
N ARG A 54 -14.99 2.48 6.59
CA ARG A 54 -16.20 1.71 6.26
C ARG A 54 -16.24 0.37 6.98
N ARG A 55 -15.10 -0.32 7.10
CA ARG A 55 -14.98 -1.56 7.89
C ARG A 55 -15.30 -1.31 9.36
N SER A 56 -14.76 -0.23 9.91
CA SER A 56 -15.00 0.15 11.31
C SER A 56 -16.49 0.45 11.56
N ASN A 57 -17.14 1.16 10.64
CA ASN A 57 -18.59 1.40 10.71
C ASN A 57 -19.39 0.09 10.64
N ALA A 58 -19.06 -0.82 9.73
CA ALA A 58 -19.70 -2.13 9.63
C ALA A 58 -19.57 -2.93 10.95
N LEU A 59 -18.39 -2.90 11.59
CA LEU A 59 -18.17 -3.53 12.89
C LEU A 59 -19.01 -2.89 14.00
N VAL A 60 -19.13 -1.56 14.02
CA VAL A 60 -19.98 -0.84 15.00
C VAL A 60 -21.45 -1.23 14.86
N HIS A 61 -21.92 -1.49 13.63
CA HIS A 61 -23.29 -1.94 13.36
C HIS A 61 -23.47 -3.47 13.42
N ASN A 62 -22.43 -4.21 13.85
CA ASN A 62 -22.43 -5.67 13.95
C ASN A 62 -22.65 -6.39 12.60
N GLU A 63 -22.30 -5.73 11.49
CA GLU A 63 -22.35 -6.25 10.13
C GLU A 63 -21.05 -7.01 9.79
N THR A 64 -20.83 -8.13 10.49
CA THR A 64 -19.57 -8.88 10.46
C THR A 64 -19.18 -9.38 9.07
N GLU A 65 -20.12 -9.92 8.29
CA GLU A 65 -19.84 -10.35 6.91
C GLU A 65 -19.40 -9.18 6.01
N GLN A 66 -20.02 -8.01 6.18
CA GLN A 66 -19.67 -6.82 5.40
C GLN A 66 -18.26 -6.33 5.78
N ALA A 67 -17.91 -6.37 7.06
CA ALA A 67 -16.57 -6.06 7.52
C ALA A 67 -15.51 -7.01 6.94
N GLU A 68 -15.80 -8.31 6.84
CA GLU A 68 -14.93 -9.30 6.20
C GLU A 68 -14.79 -9.07 4.69
N ARG A 69 -15.88 -8.76 3.99
CA ARG A 69 -15.83 -8.38 2.56
C ARG A 69 -14.95 -7.15 2.34
N ILE A 70 -15.05 -6.16 3.21
CA ILE A 70 -14.20 -4.96 3.14
C ILE A 70 -12.74 -5.31 3.43
N LEU A 71 -12.46 -6.21 4.39
CA LEU A 71 -11.10 -6.67 4.67
C LEU A 71 -10.46 -7.34 3.44
N MET A 72 -11.20 -8.19 2.73
CA MET A 72 -10.74 -8.81 1.48
C MET A 72 -10.48 -7.75 0.40
N ALA A 73 -11.39 -6.79 0.24
CA ALA A 73 -11.20 -5.69 -0.72
C ALA A 73 -9.95 -4.84 -0.41
N MET A 74 -9.61 -4.62 0.88
CA MET A 74 -8.38 -3.93 1.27
C MET A 74 -7.12 -4.70 0.83
N ALA A 75 -7.12 -6.04 0.96
CA ALA A 75 -6.03 -6.90 0.52
C ALA A 75 -5.90 -6.90 -1.02
N ASP A 76 -7.00 -7.03 -1.74
CA ASP A 76 -7.01 -6.98 -3.21
C ASP A 76 -6.47 -5.64 -3.74
N CYS A 77 -6.85 -4.56 -3.07
CA CYS A 77 -6.41 -3.22 -3.43
C CYS A 77 -4.89 -3.07 -3.21
N ARG A 78 -4.34 -3.67 -2.14
CA ARG A 78 -2.89 -3.70 -1.86
C ARG A 78 -2.14 -4.40 -2.97
N ASP A 79 -2.60 -5.60 -3.29
CA ASP A 79 -1.93 -6.46 -4.25
C ASP A 79 -1.99 -5.85 -5.66
N THR A 80 -3.08 -5.14 -5.98
CA THR A 80 -3.25 -4.41 -7.25
C THR A 80 -2.26 -3.26 -7.39
N VAL A 81 -2.10 -2.43 -6.35
CA VAL A 81 -1.21 -1.27 -6.41
C VAL A 81 0.25 -1.70 -6.43
N LEU A 82 0.62 -2.71 -5.64
CA LEU A 82 1.97 -3.27 -5.69
C LEU A 82 2.28 -3.86 -7.07
N ARG A 83 1.33 -4.59 -7.69
CA ARG A 83 1.50 -5.08 -9.06
C ARG A 83 1.65 -3.94 -10.07
N ALA A 84 0.85 -2.89 -9.95
CA ALA A 84 0.90 -1.73 -10.86
C ALA A 84 2.23 -0.97 -10.77
N ILE A 85 2.73 -0.76 -9.55
CA ILE A 85 4.03 -0.13 -9.30
C ILE A 85 5.18 -1.03 -9.76
N HIS A 86 5.07 -2.34 -9.52
CA HIS A 86 6.06 -3.31 -9.99
C HIS A 86 6.17 -3.30 -11.52
N VAL A 87 5.04 -3.23 -12.22
CA VAL A 87 5.00 -3.04 -13.68
C VAL A 87 5.65 -1.71 -14.08
N ASP A 88 5.29 -0.59 -13.43
CA ASP A 88 5.89 0.71 -13.77
C ASP A 88 7.41 0.71 -13.58
N LEU A 89 7.90 0.14 -12.47
CA LEU A 89 9.33 0.09 -12.11
C LEU A 89 10.14 -0.89 -12.98
N LEU A 90 9.54 -2.00 -13.42
CA LEU A 90 10.26 -3.02 -14.23
C LEU A 90 10.08 -2.86 -15.74
N LEU A 91 8.92 -2.38 -16.20
CA LEU A 91 8.54 -2.31 -17.62
C LEU A 91 8.55 -0.88 -18.18
N GLY A 92 8.83 0.14 -17.37
CA GLY A 92 9.04 1.52 -17.82
C GLY A 92 10.26 1.72 -18.75
N ARG A 93 11.03 0.66 -19.05
CA ARG A 93 12.08 0.62 -20.09
C ARG A 93 11.58 -0.11 -21.33
N GLY A 94 10.59 0.45 -22.00
CA GLY A 94 9.97 -0.15 -23.18
C GLY A 94 9.47 0.89 -24.18
N GLU A 95 10.30 1.88 -24.49
CA GLU A 95 10.59 2.48 -25.81
C GLU A 95 11.53 3.68 -25.67
#